data_AF-A0A494SVW9-F1
#
_entry.id   AF-A0A494SVW9-F1
#
_cell.length_a   1.000
_cell.length_b   1.000
_cell.length_c   1.000
_cell.angle_alpha   90.00
_cell.angle_beta   90.00
_cell.angle_gamma   90.00
#
_symmetry.space_group_name_H-M   'P 1'
#
loop_
_entity.id
_entity.type
_entity.pdbx_description
1 polymer ?
#
loop_
_entity_poly.entity_id
_entity_poly.type
_entity_poly.pdbx_seq_one_letter_code
_entity_poly.pdbx_strand_id
1 'polypeptide(L)'
;MPMPPREDQPRADKRRAVTFDPTDRELFDVQRQGFDWQLLQISAVHRYRDTFSLDTACGHLAELGYLVHAVDAGNWATVGDMHTAIAAALSFPSYYGRNLDAFDDLLSDVADYSYGSDPASAGTVVAFANFDALIELDRSTATAILDIFASHARLAGLYGHAMLCLVDTKDEDLGRGVNAARVMEFPPNPPEPFDESIVVEFVFQCYATPAEADEIEAHLAALVDPVLGAVGRYQTRTQLTSERSGQFDDVHSSSGRTRKPGQDLVDVSVATRGTGDRSLLGDQVFHAVSGHLDFEQMTERSYTGAELVEIFAEYPSLA
;
A
#
# COMPACT_ATOMS: atom_id res chain seq x y z
N MET A 1 -21.87 -35.14 -40.35
CA MET A 1 -21.35 -35.63 -39.06
C MET A 1 -21.58 -34.53 -38.04
N PRO A 2 -22.22 -34.79 -36.89
CA PRO A 2 -22.30 -33.79 -35.81
C PRO A 2 -20.95 -33.71 -35.08
N MET A 3 -20.53 -32.48 -34.74
CA MET A 3 -19.37 -32.24 -33.84
C MET A 3 -19.63 -32.88 -32.47
N PRO A 4 -18.60 -33.41 -31.79
CA PRO A 4 -18.73 -33.82 -30.40
C PRO A 4 -18.86 -32.57 -29.50
N PRO A 5 -19.57 -32.66 -28.37
CA PRO A 5 -19.66 -31.58 -27.41
C PRO A 5 -18.28 -31.32 -26.79
N ARG A 6 -17.91 -30.05 -26.62
CA ARG A 6 -16.71 -29.64 -25.89
C ARG A 6 -16.86 -30.08 -24.43
N GLU A 7 -15.88 -30.83 -23.94
CA GLU A 7 -15.74 -31.16 -22.53
C GLU A 7 -15.59 -29.87 -21.72
N ASP A 8 -16.53 -29.65 -20.80
CA ASP A 8 -16.41 -28.63 -19.75
C ASP A 8 -15.22 -29.01 -18.85
N GLN A 9 -14.08 -28.35 -19.06
CA GLN A 9 -13.03 -28.31 -18.05
C GLN A 9 -13.52 -27.45 -16.87
N PRO A 10 -13.31 -27.90 -15.62
CA PRO A 10 -13.70 -27.12 -14.46
C PRO A 10 -12.89 -25.82 -14.44
N ARG A 11 -13.56 -24.69 -14.68
CA ARG A 11 -13.02 -23.37 -14.37
C ARG A 11 -12.77 -23.34 -12.87
N ALA A 12 -11.53 -23.53 -12.47
CA ALA A 12 -11.07 -23.12 -11.16
C ALA A 12 -11.37 -21.63 -11.04
N ASP A 13 -12.39 -21.30 -10.26
CA ASP A 13 -12.83 -19.95 -9.96
C ASP A 13 -11.77 -19.29 -9.08
N LYS A 14 -10.61 -18.98 -9.68
CA LYS A 14 -9.64 -18.05 -9.10
C LYS A 14 -10.29 -16.69 -9.15
N ARG A 15 -11.07 -16.37 -8.12
CA ARG A 15 -11.51 -15.00 -7.87
C ARG A 15 -10.26 -14.14 -7.87
N ARG A 16 -10.22 -13.19 -8.80
CA ARG A 16 -9.13 -12.23 -8.93
C ARG A 16 -9.04 -11.46 -7.62
N ALA A 17 -7.85 -11.43 -7.01
CA ALA A 17 -7.59 -10.56 -5.89
C ALA A 17 -7.67 -9.13 -6.40
N VAL A 18 -8.53 -8.31 -5.80
CA VAL A 18 -8.62 -6.89 -6.11
C VAL A 18 -7.31 -6.22 -5.67
N THR A 19 -6.78 -5.31 -6.49
CA THR A 19 -5.52 -4.60 -6.18
C THR A 19 -5.63 -3.82 -4.86
N PHE A 20 -6.81 -3.27 -4.58
CA PHE A 20 -7.15 -2.63 -3.32
C PHE A 20 -8.46 -3.20 -2.79
N ASP A 21 -8.46 -3.74 -1.57
CA ASP A 21 -9.67 -4.28 -0.95
C ASP A 21 -10.09 -3.42 0.25
N PRO A 22 -10.93 -2.38 0.07
CA PRO A 22 -11.37 -1.56 1.20
C PRO A 22 -12.28 -2.31 2.18
N THR A 23 -12.70 -3.54 1.87
CA THR A 23 -13.53 -4.36 2.75
C THR A 23 -12.70 -5.20 3.73
N ASP A 24 -11.43 -5.44 3.40
CA ASP A 24 -10.42 -6.02 4.29
C ASP A 24 -9.56 -4.88 4.85
N ARG A 25 -9.93 -4.39 6.04
CA ARG A 25 -9.35 -3.18 6.63
C ARG A 25 -7.85 -3.30 6.88
N GLU A 26 -7.39 -4.46 7.35
CA GLU A 26 -5.97 -4.71 7.66
C GLU A 26 -5.13 -4.75 6.38
N LEU A 27 -5.60 -5.49 5.36
CA LEU A 27 -4.95 -5.53 4.06
C LEU A 27 -4.95 -4.13 3.41
N PHE A 28 -6.06 -3.41 3.50
CA PHE A 28 -6.18 -2.08 2.90
C PHE A 28 -5.22 -1.08 3.53
N ASP A 29 -5.00 -1.12 4.84
CA ASP A 29 -4.06 -0.21 5.51
C ASP A 29 -2.62 -0.40 5.02
N VAL A 30 -2.20 -1.64 4.80
CA VAL A 30 -0.89 -1.95 4.19
C VAL A 30 -0.87 -1.50 2.71
N GLN A 31 -1.93 -1.80 1.96
CA GLN A 31 -2.01 -1.40 0.54
C GLN A 31 -1.96 0.13 0.34
N ARG A 32 -2.55 0.90 1.25
CA ARG A 32 -2.51 2.39 1.20
C ARG A 32 -1.13 2.99 1.46
N GLN A 33 -0.23 2.22 2.08
CA GLN A 33 1.17 2.62 2.26
C GLN A 33 2.02 2.31 1.02
N GLY A 34 1.50 1.48 0.10
CA GLY A 34 2.16 1.08 -1.13
C GLY A 34 2.53 2.27 -2.03
N PHE A 35 3.66 2.13 -2.72
CA PHE A 35 4.13 3.11 -3.68
C PHE A 35 3.13 3.30 -4.84
N ASP A 36 2.51 2.21 -5.27
CA ASP A 36 1.45 2.17 -6.29
C ASP A 36 0.20 2.97 -5.88
N TRP A 37 -0.23 2.89 -4.62
CA TRP A 37 -1.35 3.68 -4.10
C TRP A 37 -1.10 5.18 -4.24
N GLN A 38 0.10 5.65 -3.88
CA GLN A 38 0.46 7.06 -3.98
C GLN A 38 0.41 7.57 -5.43
N LEU A 39 0.86 6.75 -6.39
CA LEU A 39 0.80 7.08 -7.81
C LEU A 39 -0.66 7.15 -8.29
N LEU A 40 -1.42 6.08 -8.09
CA LEU A 40 -2.78 5.91 -8.59
C LEU A 40 -3.79 6.91 -8.02
N GLN A 41 -3.55 7.43 -6.80
CA GLN A 41 -4.37 8.50 -6.24
C GLN A 41 -4.28 9.82 -7.01
N ILE A 42 -3.14 10.09 -7.65
CA ILE A 42 -2.84 11.38 -8.26
C ILE A 42 -3.09 11.32 -9.77
N SER A 43 -2.55 10.31 -10.44
CA SER A 43 -2.72 10.11 -11.89
C SER A 43 -2.40 8.68 -12.30
N ALA A 44 -2.70 8.36 -13.56
CA ALA A 44 -2.18 7.17 -14.21
C ALA A 44 -0.84 7.43 -14.92
N VAL A 45 -0.49 8.70 -15.19
CA VAL A 45 0.71 9.06 -15.97
C VAL A 45 1.65 9.92 -15.15
N HIS A 46 2.90 9.47 -15.05
CA HIS A 46 3.92 10.06 -14.19
C HIS A 46 5.22 10.32 -14.94
N ARG A 47 5.77 11.52 -14.71
CA ARG A 47 7.05 11.95 -15.24
C ARG A 47 8.12 11.91 -14.15
N TYR A 48 9.25 11.29 -14.47
CA TYR A 48 10.50 11.33 -13.72
C TYR A 48 11.53 12.23 -14.42
N ARG A 49 12.48 12.77 -13.65
CA ARG A 49 13.50 13.71 -14.16
C ARG A 49 14.69 13.01 -14.84
N ASP A 50 14.89 11.75 -14.52
CA ASP A 50 16.03 10.96 -14.94
C ASP A 50 15.67 9.47 -14.98
N THR A 51 16.40 8.73 -15.80
CA THR A 51 16.22 7.30 -16.03
C THR A 51 16.44 6.47 -14.77
N PHE A 52 17.36 6.88 -13.89
CA PHE A 52 17.62 6.16 -12.63
C PHE A 52 16.38 6.14 -11.72
N SER A 53 15.72 7.28 -11.58
CA SER A 53 14.46 7.40 -10.83
C SER A 53 13.34 6.59 -11.47
N LEU A 54 13.26 6.58 -12.81
CA LEU A 54 12.29 5.76 -13.55
C LEU A 54 12.52 4.26 -13.30
N ASP A 55 13.76 3.79 -13.42
CA ASP A 55 14.15 2.40 -13.18
C ASP A 55 13.85 1.97 -11.73
N THR A 56 14.12 2.86 -10.77
CA THR A 56 13.81 2.62 -9.36
C THR A 56 12.30 2.47 -9.13
N ALA A 57 11.49 3.34 -9.74
CA ALA A 57 10.03 3.24 -9.67
C ALA A 57 9.52 1.92 -10.28
N CYS A 58 10.09 1.50 -11.40
CA CYS A 58 9.78 0.22 -12.05
C CYS A 58 10.12 -0.96 -11.13
N GLY A 59 11.26 -0.90 -10.44
CA GLY A 59 11.66 -1.91 -9.45
C GLY A 59 10.64 -2.06 -8.32
N HIS A 60 10.24 -0.95 -7.68
CA HIS A 60 9.23 -0.97 -6.62
C HIS A 60 7.89 -1.54 -7.10
N LEU A 61 7.44 -1.17 -8.30
CA LEU A 61 6.18 -1.69 -8.86
C LEU A 61 6.27 -3.18 -9.19
N ALA A 62 7.41 -3.65 -9.69
CA ALA A 62 7.64 -5.07 -9.92
C ALA A 62 7.63 -5.88 -8.62
N GLU A 63 8.21 -5.34 -7.54
CA GLU A 63 8.17 -5.95 -6.19
C GLU A 63 6.74 -6.03 -5.63
N LEU A 64 5.88 -5.05 -5.96
CA LEU A 64 4.45 -5.05 -5.67
C LEU A 64 3.63 -5.98 -6.59
N GLY A 65 4.27 -6.68 -7.53
CA GLY A 65 3.62 -7.66 -8.41
C GLY A 65 2.98 -7.07 -9.66
N TYR A 66 3.35 -5.85 -10.07
CA TYR A 66 2.94 -5.28 -11.35
C TYR A 66 3.70 -5.93 -12.52
N LEU A 67 3.02 -6.08 -13.66
CA LEU A 67 3.67 -6.41 -14.92
C LEU A 67 4.24 -5.14 -15.55
N VAL A 68 5.56 -5.00 -15.54
CA VAL A 68 6.25 -3.82 -16.04
C VAL A 68 6.80 -4.04 -17.46
N HIS A 69 6.36 -3.20 -18.40
CA HIS A 69 6.86 -3.14 -19.78
C HIS A 69 7.78 -1.94 -19.94
N ALA A 70 9.09 -2.17 -19.89
CA ALA A 70 10.08 -1.13 -20.13
C ALA A 70 10.39 -1.00 -21.64
N VAL A 71 10.36 0.23 -22.14
CA VAL A 71 10.59 0.57 -23.55
C VAL A 71 11.57 1.73 -23.63
N ASP A 72 12.66 1.58 -24.39
CA ASP A 72 13.64 2.65 -24.60
C ASP A 72 13.34 3.42 -25.90
N ALA A 73 13.05 4.72 -25.76
CA ALA A 73 12.77 5.63 -26.86
C ALA A 73 14.04 6.26 -27.47
N GLY A 74 15.21 6.12 -26.82
CA GLY A 74 16.42 6.87 -27.16
C GLY A 74 16.96 6.62 -28.58
N ASN A 75 16.57 5.52 -29.22
CA ASN A 75 17.00 5.15 -30.57
C ASN A 75 15.89 5.24 -31.63
N TRP A 76 14.73 5.83 -31.30
CA TRP A 76 13.68 6.00 -32.29
C TRP A 76 14.08 7.07 -33.30
N ALA A 77 13.99 6.74 -34.59
CA ALA A 77 14.23 7.68 -35.68
C ALA A 77 12.92 8.16 -36.31
N THR A 78 11.83 7.41 -36.09
CA THR A 78 10.51 7.67 -36.63
C THR A 78 9.42 7.30 -35.62
N VAL A 79 8.22 7.89 -35.79
CA VAL A 79 7.01 7.46 -35.06
C VAL A 79 6.67 5.98 -35.32
N GLY A 80 7.10 5.43 -36.47
CA GLY A 80 6.96 4.00 -36.76
C GLY A 80 7.80 3.10 -35.85
N ASP A 81 8.96 3.58 -35.39
CA ASP A 81 9.83 2.86 -34.45
C ASP A 81 9.17 2.78 -33.07
N MET A 82 8.55 3.88 -32.62
CA MET A 82 7.71 3.91 -31.41
C MET A 82 6.61 2.84 -31.47
N HIS A 83 5.78 2.85 -32.52
CA HIS A 83 4.71 1.86 -32.66
C HIS A 83 5.24 0.42 -32.69
N THR A 84 6.40 0.20 -33.31
CA THR A 84 7.01 -1.14 -33.37
C THR A 84 7.51 -1.60 -31.99
N ALA A 85 8.16 -0.70 -31.24
CA ALA A 85 8.66 -1.00 -29.90
C ALA A 85 7.53 -1.26 -28.90
N ILE A 86 6.48 -0.41 -28.91
CA ILE A 86 5.29 -0.59 -28.07
C ILE A 86 4.59 -1.91 -28.39
N ALA A 87 4.39 -2.20 -29.68
CA ALA A 87 3.75 -3.44 -30.10
C ALA A 87 4.52 -4.68 -29.65
N ALA A 88 5.86 -4.63 -29.69
CA ALA A 88 6.69 -5.72 -29.20
C ALA A 88 6.58 -5.89 -27.67
N ALA A 89 6.62 -4.79 -26.92
CA ALA A 89 6.54 -4.82 -25.45
C ALA A 89 5.18 -5.35 -24.98
N LEU A 90 4.08 -4.79 -25.49
CA LEU A 90 2.72 -5.17 -25.11
C LEU A 90 2.20 -6.42 -25.83
N SER A 91 3.05 -7.08 -26.65
CA SER A 91 2.68 -8.27 -27.43
C SER A 91 1.43 -8.05 -28.30
N PHE A 92 1.35 -6.90 -28.96
CA PHE A 92 0.24 -6.56 -29.85
C PHE A 92 0.16 -7.51 -31.04
N PRO A 93 -1.07 -7.76 -31.55
CA PRO A 93 -1.28 -8.67 -32.67
C PRO A 93 -0.71 -8.12 -33.98
N SER A 94 -0.43 -9.03 -34.91
CA SER A 94 0.18 -8.71 -36.21
C SER A 94 -0.67 -7.78 -37.10
N TYR A 95 -1.95 -7.62 -36.80
CA TYR A 95 -2.86 -6.70 -37.50
C TYR A 95 -2.82 -5.26 -36.94
N TYR A 96 -1.96 -4.97 -35.97
CA TYR A 96 -1.80 -3.62 -35.43
C TYR A 96 -1.47 -2.60 -36.52
N GLY A 97 -2.34 -1.59 -36.67
CA GLY A 97 -2.29 -0.60 -37.75
C GLY A 97 -1.18 0.47 -37.62
N ARG A 98 -0.43 0.49 -36.52
CA ARG A 98 0.71 1.40 -36.25
C ARG A 98 0.38 2.88 -36.49
N ASN A 99 -0.76 3.30 -35.95
CA ASN A 99 -1.19 4.70 -35.88
C ASN A 99 -1.89 4.93 -34.53
N LEU A 100 -2.26 6.18 -34.22
CA LEU A 100 -2.87 6.54 -32.94
C LEU A 100 -4.24 5.90 -32.72
N ASP A 101 -5.09 5.81 -33.74
CA ASP A 101 -6.41 5.17 -33.63
C ASP A 101 -6.25 3.67 -33.28
N ALA A 102 -5.35 2.98 -33.97
CA ALA A 102 -5.06 1.57 -33.69
C ALA A 102 -4.39 1.37 -32.32
N PHE A 103 -3.64 2.37 -31.82
CA PHE A 103 -3.06 2.34 -30.48
C PHE A 103 -4.15 2.52 -29.42
N ASP A 104 -5.06 3.47 -29.62
CA ASP A 104 -6.23 3.69 -28.76
C ASP A 104 -7.09 2.43 -28.64
N ASP A 105 -7.40 1.78 -29.77
CA ASP A 105 -8.15 0.52 -29.79
C ASP A 105 -7.45 -0.58 -28.98
N LEU A 106 -6.15 -0.82 -29.22
CA LEU A 106 -5.43 -1.90 -28.53
C LEU A 106 -5.14 -1.58 -27.06
N LEU A 107 -5.13 -0.32 -26.63
CA LEU A 107 -5.03 0.01 -25.21
C LEU A 107 -6.30 -0.32 -24.45
N SER A 108 -7.47 -0.28 -25.10
CA SER A 108 -8.70 -0.84 -24.52
C SER A 108 -8.57 -2.36 -24.30
N ASP A 109 -7.93 -3.08 -25.22
CA ASP A 109 -7.65 -4.52 -25.08
C ASP A 109 -6.56 -4.80 -24.03
N VAL A 110 -5.68 -3.84 -23.72
CA VAL A 110 -4.78 -3.96 -22.55
C VAL A 110 -5.58 -3.75 -21.27
N ALA A 111 -6.47 -2.76 -21.25
CA ALA A 111 -7.33 -2.48 -20.10
C ALA A 111 -8.21 -3.67 -19.70
N ASP A 112 -8.66 -4.48 -20.67
CA ASP A 112 -9.53 -5.64 -20.46
C ASP A 112 -8.81 -6.99 -20.25
N TYR A 113 -7.48 -6.99 -20.18
CA TYR A 113 -6.62 -8.18 -20.05
C TYR A 113 -6.44 -9.07 -21.29
N SER A 114 -6.75 -8.57 -22.49
CA SER A 114 -6.56 -9.36 -23.72
C SER A 114 -5.11 -9.40 -24.20
N TYR A 115 -4.36 -8.32 -24.07
CA TYR A 115 -2.93 -8.23 -24.45
C TYR A 115 -2.12 -7.40 -23.46
N GLY A 116 -0.80 -7.59 -23.44
CA GLY A 116 0.13 -6.74 -22.69
C GLY A 116 -0.12 -6.64 -21.18
N SER A 117 -0.94 -7.54 -20.62
CA SER A 117 -1.39 -7.51 -19.23
C SER A 117 -1.68 -8.93 -18.76
N ASP A 118 -1.71 -9.13 -17.44
CA ASP A 118 -1.96 -10.43 -16.83
C ASP A 118 -2.99 -10.29 -15.71
N PRO A 119 -4.16 -10.97 -15.76
CA PRO A 119 -5.13 -10.98 -14.67
C PRO A 119 -4.58 -11.44 -13.31
N ALA A 120 -3.45 -12.14 -13.29
CA ALA A 120 -2.76 -12.57 -12.07
C ALA A 120 -1.78 -11.53 -11.51
N SER A 121 -1.47 -10.47 -12.26
CA SER A 121 -0.65 -9.35 -11.78
C SER A 121 -1.47 -8.34 -10.97
N ALA A 122 -0.78 -7.54 -10.13
CA ALA A 122 -1.41 -6.44 -9.40
C ALA A 122 -1.92 -5.32 -10.35
N GLY A 123 -1.32 -5.22 -11.53
CA GLY A 123 -1.65 -4.25 -12.56
C GLY A 123 -0.60 -4.22 -13.67
N THR A 124 -0.76 -3.31 -14.63
CA THR A 124 0.13 -3.17 -15.79
C THR A 124 0.82 -1.82 -15.77
N VAL A 125 2.13 -1.81 -15.99
CA VAL A 125 2.95 -0.59 -16.08
C VAL A 125 3.60 -0.54 -17.46
N VAL A 126 3.55 0.62 -18.11
CA VAL A 126 4.36 0.89 -19.31
C VAL A 126 5.33 2.03 -18.99
N ALA A 127 6.62 1.74 -19.06
CA ALA A 127 7.68 2.70 -18.76
C ALA A 127 8.44 3.07 -20.03
N PHE A 128 8.52 4.35 -20.35
CA PHE A 128 9.29 4.87 -21.47
C PHE A 128 10.56 5.56 -21.00
N ALA A 129 11.70 4.93 -21.28
CA ALA A 129 13.02 5.51 -21.07
C ALA A 129 13.39 6.48 -22.20
N ASN A 130 14.12 7.55 -21.90
CA ASN A 130 14.58 8.58 -22.83
C ASN A 130 13.45 9.22 -23.67
N PHE A 131 12.32 9.55 -23.03
CA PHE A 131 11.11 9.99 -23.72
C PHE A 131 11.28 11.31 -24.49
N ASP A 132 12.30 12.11 -24.14
CA ASP A 132 12.72 13.31 -24.89
C ASP A 132 12.88 13.03 -26.39
N ALA A 133 13.35 11.84 -26.79
CA ALA A 133 13.50 11.47 -28.19
C ALA A 133 12.17 11.48 -28.97
N LEU A 134 11.07 10.99 -28.38
CA LEU A 134 9.76 11.03 -29.04
C LEU A 134 9.21 12.46 -29.10
N ILE A 135 9.43 13.26 -28.06
CA ILE A 135 9.00 14.66 -28.01
C ILE A 135 9.66 15.47 -29.12
N GLU A 136 10.96 15.25 -29.35
CA GLU A 136 11.73 15.91 -30.42
C GLU A 136 11.30 15.45 -31.81
N LEU A 137 10.94 14.17 -31.99
CA LEU A 137 10.42 13.63 -33.24
C LEU A 137 9.03 14.20 -33.58
N ASP A 138 8.10 14.09 -32.64
CA ASP A 138 6.72 14.57 -32.80
C ASP A 138 6.04 14.73 -31.43
N ARG A 139 6.08 15.95 -30.89
CA ARG A 139 5.40 16.31 -29.64
C ARG A 139 3.91 15.98 -29.66
N SER A 140 3.23 16.14 -30.78
CA SER A 140 1.79 15.91 -30.85
C SER A 140 1.47 14.43 -30.60
N THR A 141 2.25 13.53 -31.21
CA THR A 141 2.17 12.10 -30.96
C THR A 141 2.58 11.76 -29.52
N ALA A 142 3.67 12.36 -29.01
CA ALA A 142 4.14 12.12 -27.64
C ALA A 142 3.06 12.45 -26.59
N THR A 143 2.41 13.60 -26.70
CA THR A 143 1.31 13.97 -25.79
C THR A 143 0.08 13.07 -26.01
N ALA A 144 -0.25 12.76 -27.26
CA ALA A 144 -1.42 11.93 -27.58
C ALA A 144 -1.33 10.52 -26.97
N ILE A 145 -0.18 9.86 -27.02
CA ILE A 145 -0.05 8.51 -26.42
C ILE A 145 -0.20 8.52 -24.89
N LEU A 146 0.24 9.59 -24.22
CA LEU A 146 0.08 9.75 -22.77
C LEU A 146 -1.39 10.02 -22.42
N ASP A 147 -2.07 10.85 -23.19
CA ASP A 147 -3.50 11.13 -23.00
C ASP A 147 -4.37 9.89 -23.26
N ILE A 148 -4.08 9.13 -24.33
CA ILE A 148 -4.73 7.85 -24.64
C ILE A 148 -4.53 6.87 -23.47
N PHE A 149 -3.30 6.73 -22.99
CA PHE A 149 -3.02 5.85 -21.85
C PHE A 149 -3.80 6.29 -20.60
N ALA A 150 -3.81 7.58 -20.28
CA ALA A 150 -4.55 8.12 -19.14
C ALA A 150 -6.06 7.87 -19.25
N SER A 151 -6.61 7.90 -20.46
CA SER A 151 -8.01 7.57 -20.73
C SER A 151 -8.31 6.10 -20.41
N HIS A 152 -7.52 5.18 -20.97
CA HIS A 152 -7.73 3.74 -20.77
C HIS A 152 -7.40 3.26 -19.36
N ALA A 153 -6.44 3.88 -18.67
CA ALA A 153 -6.17 3.58 -17.27
C ALA A 153 -7.37 3.87 -16.36
N ARG A 154 -8.13 4.96 -16.63
CA ARG A 154 -9.36 5.25 -15.89
C ARG A 154 -10.46 4.22 -16.18
N LEU A 155 -10.58 3.79 -17.43
CA LEU A 155 -11.52 2.73 -17.82
C LEU A 155 -11.16 1.40 -17.16
N ALA A 156 -9.89 1.00 -17.23
CA ALA A 156 -9.32 -0.17 -16.56
C ALA A 156 -9.58 -0.18 -15.05
N GLY A 157 -9.52 0.97 -14.39
CA GLY A 157 -9.89 1.13 -12.99
C GLY A 157 -11.31 0.65 -12.67
N LEU A 158 -12.26 0.77 -13.60
CA LEU A 158 -13.63 0.23 -13.42
C LEU A 158 -13.67 -1.31 -13.40
N TYR A 159 -12.67 -1.94 -14.00
CA TYR A 159 -12.47 -3.39 -13.99
C TYR A 159 -11.53 -3.83 -12.86
N GLY A 160 -11.14 -2.91 -11.98
CA GLY A 160 -10.13 -3.12 -10.93
C GLY A 160 -8.71 -3.27 -11.47
N HIS A 161 -8.46 -2.99 -12.76
CA HIS A 161 -7.14 -3.09 -13.37
C HIS A 161 -6.36 -1.79 -13.13
N ALA A 162 -5.35 -1.84 -12.27
CA ALA A 162 -4.43 -0.72 -12.10
C ALA A 162 -3.49 -0.61 -13.31
N MET A 163 -3.53 0.53 -14.01
CA MET A 163 -2.63 0.82 -15.13
C MET A 163 -1.84 2.10 -14.87
N LEU A 164 -0.52 2.05 -15.07
CA LEU A 164 0.38 3.20 -14.89
C LEU A 164 1.28 3.37 -16.12
N CYS A 165 1.49 4.62 -16.52
CA CYS A 165 2.47 5.00 -17.53
C CYS A 165 3.53 5.89 -16.89
N LEU A 166 4.79 5.48 -16.99
CA LEU A 166 5.92 6.20 -16.43
C LEU A 166 6.82 6.66 -17.57
N VAL A 167 7.31 7.90 -17.50
CA VAL A 167 8.25 8.44 -18.51
C VAL A 167 9.39 9.16 -17.82
N ASP A 168 10.62 9.07 -18.33
CA ASP A 168 11.67 10.04 -17.97
C ASP A 168 11.86 11.06 -19.09
N THR A 169 11.79 12.33 -18.71
CA THR A 169 12.00 13.46 -19.62
C THR A 169 12.21 14.73 -18.83
N LYS A 170 13.06 15.60 -19.38
CA LYS A 170 13.29 16.94 -18.82
C LYS A 170 12.18 17.92 -19.18
N ASP A 171 11.37 17.60 -20.18
CA ASP A 171 10.24 18.40 -20.62
C ASP A 171 9.13 18.39 -19.56
N GLU A 172 8.61 19.56 -19.22
CA GLU A 172 7.55 19.71 -18.21
C GLU A 172 6.18 19.95 -18.86
N ASP A 173 6.13 20.18 -20.17
CA ASP A 173 4.91 20.50 -20.93
C ASP A 173 4.41 19.27 -21.70
N LEU A 174 3.92 18.29 -20.93
CA LEU A 174 3.40 17.01 -21.42
C LEU A 174 1.87 16.89 -21.33
N GLY A 175 1.18 18.00 -21.03
CA GLY A 175 -0.27 18.04 -20.89
C GLY A 175 -0.76 17.86 -19.45
N ARG A 176 -2.07 18.04 -19.26
CA ARG A 176 -2.71 18.15 -17.92
C ARG A 176 -2.85 16.83 -17.17
N GLY A 177 -2.67 15.69 -17.85
CA GLY A 177 -2.77 14.36 -17.25
C GLY A 177 -1.47 13.84 -16.65
N VAL A 178 -0.35 14.51 -16.90
CA VAL A 178 0.98 14.03 -16.52
C VAL A 178 1.43 14.71 -15.23
N ASN A 179 1.70 13.91 -14.19
CA ASN A 179 2.17 14.44 -12.91
C ASN A 179 3.67 14.18 -12.73
N ALA A 180 4.38 15.19 -12.24
CA ALA A 180 5.77 15.00 -11.84
C ALA A 180 5.80 14.08 -10.61
N ALA A 181 6.34 12.87 -10.79
CA ALA A 181 6.59 11.95 -9.72
C ALA A 181 8.03 12.11 -9.24
N ARG A 182 8.23 11.78 -7.97
CA ARG A 182 9.54 11.53 -7.42
C ARG A 182 9.45 10.14 -6.84
N VAL A 183 10.48 9.32 -7.08
CA VAL A 183 10.70 8.22 -6.15
C VAL A 183 11.17 8.90 -4.88
N MET A 184 10.22 9.21 -4.01
CA MET A 184 10.59 9.50 -2.65
C MET A 184 11.09 8.16 -2.12
N GLU A 185 12.39 8.06 -1.85
CA GLU A 185 12.88 7.15 -0.82
C GLU A 185 12.26 7.63 0.50
N PHE A 186 10.95 7.44 0.68
CA PHE A 186 10.49 7.19 2.03
C PHE A 186 10.78 5.72 2.22
N PRO A 187 11.86 5.35 2.94
CA PRO A 187 11.87 4.04 3.56
C PRO A 187 10.54 3.88 4.34
N PRO A 188 10.12 2.65 4.68
CA PRO A 188 9.24 2.48 5.84
C PRO A 188 9.73 3.41 6.96
N ASN A 189 8.82 4.05 7.71
CA ASN A 189 9.12 5.08 8.72
C ASN A 189 10.54 4.89 9.26
N PRO A 190 11.44 5.90 9.15
CA PRO A 190 12.85 5.70 9.44
C PRO A 190 12.97 5.00 10.79
N PRO A 191 13.77 3.92 10.89
CA PRO A 191 13.79 3.08 12.07
C PRO A 191 13.97 3.98 13.30
N GLU A 192 13.08 3.82 14.28
CA GLU A 192 13.10 4.59 15.52
C GLU A 192 13.69 3.69 16.61
N PRO A 193 15.03 3.51 16.64
CA PRO A 193 15.65 2.59 17.57
C PRO A 193 15.39 3.06 19.00
N PHE A 194 15.05 2.11 19.86
CA PHE A 194 15.04 2.31 21.30
C PHE A 194 15.93 1.28 21.97
N ASP A 195 16.44 1.65 23.13
CA ASP A 195 17.27 0.81 23.98
C ASP A 195 16.75 0.81 25.42
N GLU A 196 17.52 0.21 26.32
CA GLU A 196 17.22 0.10 27.75
C GLU A 196 17.03 1.47 28.45
N SER A 197 17.28 2.61 27.80
CA SER A 197 16.98 3.94 28.33
C SER A 197 15.56 4.43 28.04
N ILE A 198 14.77 3.65 27.30
CA ILE A 198 13.41 4.01 26.87
C ILE A 198 12.43 2.91 27.31
N VAL A 199 11.28 3.33 27.85
CA VAL A 199 10.12 2.45 28.05
C VAL A 199 9.06 2.85 27.02
N VAL A 200 8.56 1.88 26.27
CA VAL A 200 7.47 2.06 25.31
C VAL A 200 6.21 1.47 25.92
N GLU A 201 5.15 2.27 26.04
CA GLU A 201 3.84 1.88 26.55
C GLU A 201 2.80 1.93 25.45
N PHE A 202 2.05 0.84 25.31
CA PHE A 202 0.86 0.75 24.47
C PHE A 202 -0.37 0.74 25.36
N VAL A 203 -1.30 1.66 25.13
CA VAL A 203 -2.53 1.82 25.93
C VAL A 203 -3.73 1.49 25.06
N PHE A 204 -4.54 0.52 25.49
CA PHE A 204 -5.77 0.09 24.85
C PHE A 204 -6.98 0.54 25.65
N GLN A 205 -7.84 1.36 25.05
CA GLN A 205 -9.08 1.80 25.67
C GLN A 205 -10.19 0.80 25.39
N CYS A 206 -10.82 0.27 26.42
CA CYS A 206 -11.90 -0.72 26.29
C CYS A 206 -13.07 -0.36 27.20
N TYR A 207 -14.30 -0.70 26.80
CA TYR A 207 -15.44 -0.72 27.72
C TYR A 207 -15.53 -2.09 28.38
N ALA A 208 -15.31 -2.15 29.69
CA ALA A 208 -15.30 -3.41 30.44
C ALA A 208 -15.87 -3.25 31.86
N THR A 209 -16.45 -4.32 32.38
CA THR A 209 -16.62 -4.50 33.83
C THR A 209 -15.26 -4.87 34.47
N PRO A 210 -15.08 -4.78 35.80
CA PRO A 210 -13.81 -5.15 36.44
C PRO A 210 -13.35 -6.58 36.11
N ALA A 211 -14.27 -7.56 36.06
CA ALA A 211 -13.94 -8.94 35.71
C ALA A 211 -13.56 -9.10 34.22
N GLU A 212 -14.26 -8.38 33.33
CA GLU A 212 -13.92 -8.37 31.90
C GLU A 212 -12.56 -7.69 31.67
N ALA A 213 -12.22 -6.67 32.46
CA ALA A 213 -10.94 -5.98 32.34
C ALA A 213 -9.76 -6.89 32.72
N ASP A 214 -9.90 -7.70 33.78
CA ASP A 214 -8.91 -8.71 34.16
C ASP A 214 -8.74 -9.78 33.05
N GLU A 215 -9.84 -10.19 32.41
CA GLU A 215 -9.80 -11.13 31.26
C GLU A 215 -9.12 -10.52 30.03
N ILE A 216 -9.42 -9.25 29.73
CA ILE A 216 -8.80 -8.49 28.64
C ILE A 216 -7.30 -8.35 28.88
N GLU A 217 -6.88 -8.01 30.11
CA GLU A 217 -5.47 -7.87 30.46
C GLU A 217 -4.71 -9.19 30.26
N ALA A 218 -5.27 -10.30 30.74
CA ALA A 218 -4.67 -11.62 30.56
C ALA A 218 -4.61 -12.03 29.08
N HIS A 219 -5.63 -11.68 28.30
CA HIS A 219 -5.68 -11.95 26.86
C HIS A 219 -4.66 -11.11 26.10
N LEU A 220 -4.58 -9.81 26.40
CA LEU A 220 -3.57 -8.90 25.85
C LEU A 220 -2.16 -9.44 26.12
N ALA A 221 -1.86 -9.82 27.36
CA ALA A 221 -0.56 -10.38 27.75
C ALA A 221 -0.17 -11.61 26.91
N ALA A 222 -1.14 -12.49 26.61
CA ALA A 222 -0.92 -13.68 25.80
C ALA A 222 -0.71 -13.37 24.31
N LEU A 223 -1.42 -12.38 23.76
CA LEU A 223 -1.29 -11.96 22.37
C LEU A 223 0.06 -11.29 22.09
N VAL A 224 0.52 -10.44 23.02
CA VAL A 224 1.74 -9.65 22.83
C VAL A 224 3.02 -10.35 23.27
N ASP A 225 2.94 -11.46 24.03
CA ASP A 225 4.12 -12.23 24.49
C ASP A 225 5.10 -12.60 23.35
N PRO A 226 4.66 -13.12 22.19
CA PRO A 226 5.58 -13.48 21.11
C PRO A 226 6.33 -12.28 20.51
N VAL A 227 5.74 -11.08 20.61
CA VAL A 227 6.29 -9.84 20.07
C VAL A 227 7.19 -9.17 21.12
N LEU A 228 6.64 -8.87 22.29
CA LEU A 228 7.33 -8.11 23.34
C LEU A 228 8.41 -8.94 24.05
N GLY A 229 8.21 -10.25 24.18
CA GLY A 229 9.22 -11.16 24.75
C GLY A 229 10.47 -11.30 23.87
N ALA A 230 10.36 -11.05 22.56
CA ALA A 230 11.50 -11.03 21.65
C ALA A 230 12.34 -9.75 21.77
N VAL A 231 11.71 -8.67 22.24
CA VAL A 231 12.30 -7.33 22.37
C VAL A 231 12.96 -7.11 23.73
N GLY A 232 12.35 -7.64 24.79
CA GLY A 232 12.83 -7.46 26.14
C GLY A 232 11.82 -7.90 27.21
N ARG A 233 11.80 -7.15 28.32
CA ARG A 233 10.86 -7.39 29.42
C ARG A 233 9.65 -6.49 29.27
N TYR A 234 8.48 -7.03 29.57
CA TYR A 234 7.22 -6.30 29.47
C TYR A 234 6.28 -6.60 30.64
N GLN A 235 5.32 -5.71 30.88
CA GLN A 235 4.31 -5.85 31.92
C GLN A 235 3.00 -5.22 31.50
N THR A 236 1.90 -5.92 31.75
CA THR A 236 0.54 -5.41 31.57
C THR A 236 0.02 -4.74 32.85
N ARG A 237 -0.95 -3.86 32.67
CA ARG A 237 -1.64 -3.18 33.76
C ARG A 237 -3.01 -2.71 33.30
N THR A 238 -4.01 -2.81 34.17
CA THR A 238 -5.32 -2.21 33.97
C THR A 238 -5.55 -1.00 34.90
N GLN A 239 -6.13 0.07 34.37
CA GLN A 239 -6.52 1.25 35.14
C GLN A 239 -7.85 1.85 34.64
N LEU A 240 -8.69 2.33 35.56
CA LEU A 240 -9.91 3.05 35.19
C LEU A 240 -9.57 4.39 34.53
N THR A 241 -10.19 4.69 33.39
CA THR A 241 -9.96 5.95 32.66
C THR A 241 -11.21 6.82 32.60
N SER A 242 -11.04 8.10 32.29
CA SER A 242 -12.17 9.03 32.22
C SER A 242 -12.81 9.02 30.84
N GLU A 243 -14.15 9.03 30.75
CA GLU A 243 -14.88 9.06 29.48
C GLU A 243 -14.57 10.30 28.62
N ARG A 244 -14.06 11.39 29.21
CA ARG A 244 -13.60 12.58 28.47
C ARG A 244 -12.28 12.36 27.72
N SER A 245 -11.49 11.37 28.13
CA SER A 245 -10.20 11.05 27.50
C SER A 245 -10.35 10.17 26.26
N GLY A 246 -11.48 9.47 26.09
CA GLY A 246 -11.77 8.60 24.94
C GLY A 246 -12.61 9.27 23.83
N GLN A 247 -12.68 10.60 23.78
CA GLN A 247 -13.48 11.37 22.81
C GLN A 247 -12.69 11.88 21.60
N PHE A 248 -11.42 11.49 21.44
CA PHE A 248 -10.62 11.90 20.30
C PHE A 248 -10.48 10.74 19.32
N ASP A 249 -11.27 10.81 18.24
CA ASP A 249 -11.28 9.99 17.02
C ASP A 249 -12.25 8.79 16.96
N ASP A 250 -13.45 9.02 16.42
CA ASP A 250 -14.34 8.01 15.81
C ASP A 250 -13.67 7.20 14.67
N VAL A 251 -12.42 7.52 14.32
CA VAL A 251 -11.63 6.91 13.23
C VAL A 251 -10.86 5.65 13.69
N HIS A 252 -10.54 5.51 14.99
CA HIS A 252 -9.67 4.45 15.52
C HIS A 252 -10.36 3.39 16.40
N SER A 253 -11.70 3.44 16.50
CA SER A 253 -12.48 2.39 17.17
C SER A 253 -12.53 1.10 16.34
N SER A 254 -12.01 0.00 16.91
CA SER A 254 -12.08 -1.34 16.33
C SER A 254 -13.34 -2.10 16.78
N SER A 255 -13.96 -1.69 17.89
CA SER A 255 -15.02 -2.46 18.54
C SER A 255 -16.38 -2.38 17.84
N GLY A 256 -16.72 -1.25 17.21
CA GLY A 256 -18.05 -0.99 16.64
C GLY A 256 -19.21 -1.20 17.63
N ARG A 257 -18.92 -1.31 18.94
CA ARG A 257 -19.86 -1.74 19.98
C ARG A 257 -20.46 -0.55 20.71
N THR A 258 -21.74 -0.67 21.02
CA THR A 258 -22.40 0.22 21.99
C THR A 258 -22.13 -0.31 23.40
N ARG A 259 -21.64 0.56 24.30
CA ARG A 259 -21.42 0.27 25.74
C ARG A 259 -22.57 -0.55 26.33
N LYS A 260 -22.24 -1.67 26.99
CA LYS A 260 -23.24 -2.47 27.72
C LYS A 260 -23.48 -1.90 29.13
N PRO A 261 -24.66 -2.14 29.73
CA PRO A 261 -24.94 -1.68 31.09
C PRO A 261 -23.91 -2.20 32.10
N GLY A 262 -23.31 -1.31 32.88
CA GLY A 262 -22.34 -1.63 33.93
C GLY A 262 -20.87 -1.71 33.50
N GLN A 263 -20.57 -1.49 32.21
CA GLN A 263 -19.19 -1.32 31.75
C GLN A 263 -18.73 0.13 31.92
N ASP A 264 -17.47 0.32 32.29
CA ASP A 264 -16.81 1.62 32.33
C ASP A 264 -15.65 1.63 31.34
N LEU A 265 -15.19 2.82 30.94
CA LEU A 265 -14.01 2.94 30.09
C LEU A 265 -12.76 2.65 30.94
N VAL A 266 -11.96 1.69 30.51
CA VAL A 266 -10.71 1.27 31.15
C VAL A 266 -9.56 1.38 30.15
N ASP A 267 -8.39 1.76 30.66
CA ASP A 267 -7.13 1.64 29.95
C ASP A 267 -6.50 0.30 30.36
N VAL A 268 -6.29 -0.57 29.37
CA VAL A 268 -5.48 -1.77 29.53
C VAL A 268 -4.17 -1.50 28.81
N SER A 269 -3.10 -1.37 29.57
CA SER A 269 -1.79 -0.95 29.09
C SER A 269 -0.81 -2.11 29.11
N VAL A 270 0.15 -2.08 28.19
CA VAL A 270 1.34 -2.92 28.23
C VAL A 270 2.56 -2.07 27.97
N ALA A 271 3.52 -2.13 28.88
CA ALA A 271 4.79 -1.42 28.75
C ALA A 271 5.94 -2.40 28.56
N THR A 272 6.90 -2.05 27.70
CA THR A 272 8.08 -2.86 27.40
C THR A 272 9.37 -2.05 27.52
N ARG A 273 10.44 -2.73 27.88
CA ARG A 273 11.80 -2.19 27.96
C ARG A 273 12.80 -3.22 27.44
N GLY A 274 13.65 -2.80 26.51
CA GLY A 274 14.60 -3.68 25.84
C GLY A 274 15.27 -2.96 24.69
N THR A 275 15.55 -3.68 23.61
CA THR A 275 16.17 -3.10 22.41
C THR A 275 15.35 -3.46 21.18
N GLY A 276 15.05 -2.47 20.34
CA GLY A 276 14.27 -2.71 19.14
C GLY A 276 14.08 -1.45 18.31
N ASP A 277 13.12 -1.51 17.40
CA ASP A 277 12.67 -0.40 16.57
C ASP A 277 11.21 -0.11 16.90
N ARG A 278 10.95 1.11 17.36
CA ARG A 278 9.64 1.53 17.84
C ARG A 278 8.60 1.53 16.72
N SER A 279 8.98 1.93 15.51
CA SER A 279 8.09 1.93 14.36
C SER A 279 7.62 0.52 14.00
N LEU A 280 8.53 -0.46 14.04
CA LEU A 280 8.18 -1.87 13.79
C LEU A 280 7.42 -2.49 14.96
N LEU A 281 7.77 -2.12 16.19
CA LEU A 281 7.16 -2.67 17.39
C LEU A 281 5.69 -2.27 17.52
N GLY A 282 5.36 -1.00 17.25
CA GLY A 282 3.98 -0.52 17.29
C GLY A 282 3.08 -1.29 16.32
N ASP A 283 3.55 -1.48 15.07
CA ASP A 283 2.84 -2.25 14.05
C ASP A 283 2.67 -3.72 14.46
N GLN A 284 3.71 -4.36 14.98
CA GLN A 284 3.65 -5.76 15.42
C GLN A 284 2.70 -5.97 16.60
N VAL A 285 2.69 -5.05 17.56
CA VAL A 285 1.75 -5.08 18.69
C VAL A 285 0.32 -4.88 18.19
N PHE A 286 0.09 -3.88 17.34
CA PHE A 286 -1.23 -3.63 16.76
C PHE A 286 -1.75 -4.85 15.99
N HIS A 287 -0.93 -5.49 15.15
CA HIS A 287 -1.29 -6.71 14.43
C HIS A 287 -1.54 -7.90 15.35
N ALA A 288 -0.78 -8.04 16.44
CA ALA A 288 -0.99 -9.14 17.39
C ALA A 288 -2.34 -9.02 18.11
N VAL A 289 -2.84 -7.81 18.32
CA VAL A 289 -4.10 -7.58 19.04
C VAL A 289 -5.32 -7.38 18.13
N SER A 290 -5.12 -6.89 16.92
CA SER A 290 -6.22 -6.61 15.98
C SER A 290 -6.92 -7.91 15.58
N GLY A 291 -8.26 -7.88 15.57
CA GLY A 291 -9.09 -9.07 15.31
C GLY A 291 -9.17 -10.07 16.48
N HIS A 292 -8.38 -9.88 17.54
CA HIS A 292 -8.35 -10.75 18.72
C HIS A 292 -8.80 -10.04 20.01
N LEU A 293 -8.61 -8.73 20.07
CA LEU A 293 -9.03 -7.88 21.18
C LEU A 293 -9.93 -6.73 20.69
N ASP A 294 -11.09 -6.58 21.32
CA ASP A 294 -12.00 -5.45 21.06
C ASP A 294 -11.52 -4.21 21.84
N PHE A 295 -11.17 -3.12 21.15
CA PHE A 295 -10.79 -1.84 21.77
C PHE A 295 -11.32 -0.62 20.99
N GLU A 296 -11.46 0.51 21.68
CA GLU A 296 -11.90 1.79 21.12
C GLU A 296 -10.73 2.62 20.57
N GLN A 297 -9.56 2.52 21.19
CA GLN A 297 -8.38 3.25 20.77
C GLN A 297 -7.12 2.55 21.25
N MET A 298 -6.08 2.55 20.43
CA MET A 298 -4.72 2.23 20.84
C MET A 298 -3.87 3.51 20.76
N THR A 299 -3.11 3.79 21.81
CA THR A 299 -2.13 4.88 21.83
C THR A 299 -0.76 4.36 22.22
N GLU A 300 0.29 4.86 21.60
CA GLU A 300 1.67 4.60 21.98
C GLU A 300 2.26 5.82 22.72
N ARG A 301 3.02 5.55 23.79
CA ARG A 301 3.81 6.55 24.51
C ARG A 301 5.22 6.02 24.74
N SER A 302 6.19 6.94 24.80
CA SER A 302 7.57 6.63 25.15
C SER A 302 8.03 7.50 26.31
N TYR A 303 8.67 6.87 27.29
CA TYR A 303 9.17 7.53 28.50
C TYR A 303 10.70 7.47 28.53
N THR A 304 11.34 8.59 28.89
CA THR A 304 12.80 8.68 28.95
C THR A 304 13.28 9.51 30.14
N GLY A 305 14.55 9.33 30.53
CA GLY A 305 15.20 10.20 31.51
C GLY A 305 14.49 10.22 32.87
N ALA A 306 14.03 11.40 33.30
CA ALA A 306 13.40 11.59 34.61
C ALA A 306 12.03 10.90 34.74
N GLU A 307 11.32 10.69 33.62
CA GLU A 307 9.99 10.08 33.59
C GLU A 307 10.05 8.58 33.93
N LEU A 308 11.21 7.95 33.77
CA LEU A 308 11.40 6.53 34.10
C LEU A 308 11.17 6.22 35.59
N VAL A 309 11.39 7.18 36.49
CA VAL A 309 11.15 6.97 37.93
C VAL A 309 9.67 6.73 38.21
N GLU A 310 8.81 7.48 37.52
CA GLU A 310 7.36 7.34 37.64
C GLU A 310 6.90 6.06 36.96
N ILE A 311 7.39 5.77 35.74
CA ILE A 311 6.98 4.57 35.00
C ILE A 311 7.40 3.27 35.71
N PHE A 312 8.54 3.24 36.41
CA PHE A 312 8.96 2.05 37.18
C PHE A 312 8.15 1.85 38.47
N ALA A 313 7.55 2.90 39.03
CA ALA A 313 6.60 2.74 40.12
C ALA A 313 5.31 2.07 39.63
N GLU A 314 4.91 2.34 38.38
CA GLU A 314 3.73 1.76 37.73
C GLU A 314 3.98 0.36 37.16
N TYR A 315 5.19 0.11 36.63
CA TYR A 315 5.64 -1.15 36.05
C TYR A 315 6.94 -1.65 36.71
N PRO A 316 6.89 -2.19 37.95
CA PRO A 316 8.08 -2.55 38.71
C PRO A 316 8.97 -3.61 38.07
N SER A 317 8.42 -4.45 37.18
CA SER A 317 9.20 -5.48 36.49
C SER A 317 10.10 -4.91 35.38
N LEU A 318 9.90 -3.65 34.98
CA LEU A 318 10.70 -2.98 33.95
C LEU A 318 11.93 -2.26 34.51
N ALA A 319 12.01 -2.05 35.83
CA ALA A 319 13.12 -1.38 36.49
C ALA A 319 14.48 -2.05 36.24
#